data_AF-A0A5N5D878-F1
#
_entry.id   AF-A0A5N5D878-F1
#
_cell.length_a   1.000
_cell.length_b   1.000
_cell.length_c   1.000
_cell.angle_alpha   90.00
_cell.angle_beta   90.00
_cell.angle_gamma   90.00
#
_symmetry.space_group_name_H-M   'P 1'
#
loop_
_entity.id
_entity.type
_entity.pdbx_description
1 polymer ?
#
loop_
_entity_poly.entity_id
_entity_poly.type
_entity_poly.pdbx_seq_one_letter_code
_entity_poly.pdbx_strand_id
1 'polypeptide(L)'
;MISKVKNLKNNHPAITDRIMSAIHATAESAYQLVSGQQDFNPKSSAVLQQHLGDLIAINHGLLVSLGVSHPKIERTCALVDGLDVGWTKITGAGGGGGGCAIVMLKPQIGTVRKNQSVVSAGVADELGPAEPNSSAQKLLDLERMLADEGIEMVETKLAGDGVGVLWPAVLCNASGAEGDFEVDQESFLRLEGKEAIEDLVGINVVIPDSPGTAGQRNGWRFWRR
;
A
#
# COMPACT_ATOMS: atom_id res chain seq x y z
N MET A 1 -2.51 -2.55 -24.81
CA MET A 1 -1.29 -1.76 -24.49
C MET A 1 0.01 -2.48 -24.78
N ILE A 2 0.10 -3.79 -24.51
CA ILE A 2 1.22 -4.64 -24.97
C ILE A 2 1.45 -4.53 -26.49
N SER A 3 0.37 -4.47 -27.28
CA SER A 3 0.44 -4.24 -28.73
C SER A 3 1.11 -2.91 -29.11
N LYS A 4 0.90 -1.83 -28.34
CA LYS A 4 1.55 -0.53 -28.56
C LYS A 4 3.06 -0.63 -28.35
N VAL A 5 3.48 -1.26 -27.25
CA VAL A 5 4.91 -1.49 -26.95
C VAL A 5 5.55 -2.38 -28.02
N LYS A 6 4.86 -3.43 -28.47
CA LYS A 6 5.34 -4.30 -29.56
C LYS A 6 5.55 -3.51 -30.86
N ASN A 7 4.59 -2.67 -31.23
CA ASN A 7 4.71 -1.83 -32.42
C ASN A 7 5.86 -0.82 -32.28
N LEU A 8 6.02 -0.21 -31.10
CA LEU A 8 7.14 0.69 -30.82
C LEU A 8 8.48 -0.03 -30.97
N LYS A 9 8.59 -1.26 -30.44
CA LYS A 9 9.80 -2.09 -30.59
C LYS A 9 10.10 -2.44 -32.04
N ASN A 10 9.08 -2.78 -32.83
CA ASN A 10 9.26 -3.10 -34.24
C ASN A 10 9.73 -1.89 -35.06
N ASN A 11 9.19 -0.71 -34.77
CA ASN A 11 9.50 0.51 -35.51
C ASN A 11 10.81 1.17 -35.06
N HIS A 12 11.13 1.08 -33.76
CA HIS A 12 12.27 1.73 -33.14
C HIS A 12 12.97 0.81 -32.13
N PRO A 13 13.60 -0.30 -32.59
CA PRO A 13 14.15 -1.33 -31.72
C PRO A 13 15.26 -0.80 -30.81
N ALA A 14 16.23 -0.06 -31.38
CA ALA A 14 17.35 0.47 -30.61
C ALA A 14 16.92 1.42 -29.48
N ILE A 15 15.92 2.28 -29.72
CA ILE A 15 15.40 3.22 -28.71
C ILE A 15 14.63 2.43 -27.64
N THR A 16 13.74 1.54 -28.07
CA THR A 16 12.91 0.74 -27.15
C THR A 16 13.77 -0.12 -26.24
N ASP A 17 14.82 -0.75 -26.76
CA ASP A 17 15.72 -1.58 -25.96
C ASP A 17 16.50 -0.75 -24.94
N ARG A 18 16.89 0.50 -25.25
CA ARG A 18 17.53 1.41 -24.28
C ARG A 18 16.59 1.81 -23.16
N ILE A 19 15.32 2.08 -23.46
CA ILE A 19 14.30 2.36 -22.45
C ILE A 19 14.11 1.13 -21.55
N MET A 20 14.02 -0.08 -22.13
CA MET A 20 13.91 -1.32 -21.37
C MET A 20 15.13 -1.58 -20.48
N SER A 21 16.34 -1.33 -20.97
CA SER A 21 17.57 -1.41 -20.17
C SER A 21 17.57 -0.40 -19.02
N ALA A 22 17.07 0.82 -19.23
CA ALA A 22 16.96 1.82 -18.18
C ALA A 22 15.93 1.41 -17.11
N ILE A 23 14.78 0.83 -17.52
CA ILE A 23 13.79 0.28 -16.59
C ILE A 23 14.41 -0.84 -15.75
N HIS A 24 15.17 -1.74 -16.38
CA HIS A 24 15.87 -2.81 -15.68
C HIS A 24 16.88 -2.27 -14.66
N ALA A 25 17.73 -1.31 -15.05
CA ALA A 25 18.68 -0.68 -14.14
C ALA A 25 17.99 0.04 -12.96
N THR A 26 16.85 0.68 -13.21
CA THR A 26 16.04 1.34 -12.18
C THR A 26 15.48 0.31 -11.18
N ALA A 27 14.98 -0.83 -11.67
CA ALA A 27 14.47 -1.91 -10.83
C ALA A 27 15.59 -2.58 -10.00
N GLU A 28 16.75 -2.81 -10.62
CA GLU A 28 17.93 -3.37 -9.95
C GLU A 28 18.45 -2.44 -8.84
N SER A 29 18.51 -1.14 -9.11
CA SER A 29 18.88 -0.15 -8.09
C SER A 29 17.89 -0.14 -6.93
N ALA A 30 16.59 -0.20 -7.20
CA ALA A 30 15.57 -0.27 -6.16
C ALA A 30 15.68 -1.57 -5.34
N TYR A 31 15.94 -2.70 -5.99
CA TYR A 31 16.16 -3.99 -5.32
C TYR A 31 17.36 -3.92 -4.37
N GLN A 32 18.50 -3.39 -4.82
CA GLN A 32 19.69 -3.24 -3.99
C GLN A 32 19.44 -2.34 -2.77
N LEU A 33 18.66 -1.26 -2.92
CA LEU A 33 18.29 -0.39 -1.81
C LEU A 33 17.42 -1.11 -0.77
N VAL A 34 16.47 -1.93 -1.21
CA VAL A 34 15.53 -2.63 -0.32
C VAL A 34 16.16 -3.87 0.32
N SER A 35 16.96 -4.62 -0.43
CA SER A 35 17.59 -5.88 0.04
C SER A 35 18.92 -5.68 0.77
N GLY A 36 19.59 -4.54 0.58
CA GLY A 36 20.87 -4.22 1.21
C GLY A 36 20.78 -3.84 2.70
N GLN A 37 19.58 -3.76 3.28
CA GLN A 37 19.40 -3.34 4.67
C GLN A 37 19.09 -4.51 5.61
N GLN A 38 20.02 -4.83 6.52
CA GLN A 38 19.74 -5.70 7.67
C GLN A 38 19.15 -4.92 8.86
N ASP A 39 19.40 -3.61 8.97
CA ASP A 39 18.90 -2.75 10.05
C ASP A 39 18.33 -1.42 9.52
N PHE A 40 17.06 -1.13 9.85
CA PHE A 40 16.39 0.12 9.49
C PHE A 40 16.83 1.27 10.41
N ASN A 41 17.66 2.19 9.91
CA ASN A 41 18.01 3.41 10.64
C ASN A 41 17.10 4.59 10.22
N PRO A 42 16.40 5.27 11.16
CA PRO A 42 15.49 6.36 10.84
C PRO A 42 16.14 7.53 10.08
N LYS A 43 17.43 7.84 10.32
CA LYS A 43 18.12 8.94 9.62
C LYS A 43 18.61 8.55 8.23
N SER A 44 19.02 7.28 8.03
CA SER A 44 19.29 6.79 6.67
C SER A 44 17.99 6.63 5.87
N SER A 45 16.86 6.44 6.55
CA SER A 45 15.55 6.22 5.90
C SER A 45 15.10 7.38 5.01
N ALA A 46 15.41 8.64 5.35
CA ALA A 46 14.99 9.78 4.53
C ALA A 46 15.74 9.86 3.19
N VAL A 47 17.06 9.64 3.20
CA VAL A 47 17.88 9.59 1.99
C VAL A 47 17.50 8.38 1.13
N LEU A 48 17.23 7.25 1.77
CA LEU A 48 16.77 6.04 1.09
C LEU A 48 15.37 6.21 0.48
N GLN A 49 14.45 6.86 1.20
CA GLN A 49 13.11 7.18 0.69
C GLN A 49 13.18 8.16 -0.47
N GLN A 50 14.04 9.18 -0.40
CA GLN A 50 14.30 10.09 -1.51
C GLN A 50 14.81 9.32 -2.72
N HIS A 51 15.85 8.50 -2.55
CA HIS A 51 16.43 7.74 -3.66
C HIS A 51 15.43 6.75 -4.27
N LEU A 52 14.65 6.03 -3.45
CA LEU A 52 13.58 5.16 -3.94
C LEU A 52 12.48 5.93 -4.66
N GLY A 53 12.11 7.11 -4.14
CA GLY A 53 11.16 8.03 -4.77
C GLY A 53 11.62 8.51 -6.15
N ASP A 54 12.90 8.88 -6.27
CA ASP A 54 13.50 9.28 -7.54
C ASP A 54 13.45 8.13 -8.56
N LEU A 55 13.76 6.89 -8.13
CA LEU A 55 13.64 5.70 -8.97
C LEU A 55 12.19 5.43 -9.41
N ILE A 56 11.20 5.68 -8.53
CA ILE A 56 9.78 5.57 -8.88
C ILE A 56 9.41 6.56 -9.99
N ALA A 57 9.79 7.83 -9.86
CA ALA A 57 9.51 8.88 -10.84
C ALA A 57 10.23 8.61 -12.18
N ILE A 58 11.50 8.21 -12.14
CA ILE A 58 12.27 7.83 -13.34
C ILE A 58 11.57 6.67 -14.07
N ASN A 59 11.19 5.62 -13.35
CA ASN A 59 10.51 4.48 -13.95
C ASN A 59 9.17 4.90 -14.60
N HIS A 60 8.43 5.80 -13.94
CA HIS A 60 7.20 6.33 -14.52
C HIS A 60 7.45 7.07 -15.84
N GLY A 61 8.43 7.97 -15.90
CA GLY A 61 8.80 8.68 -17.15
C GLY A 61 9.22 7.73 -18.28
N LEU A 62 9.92 6.64 -17.96
CA LEU A 62 10.27 5.60 -18.92
C LEU A 62 9.02 4.86 -19.44
N LEU A 63 8.06 4.57 -18.57
CA LEU A 63 6.78 3.93 -18.94
C LEU A 63 5.90 4.86 -19.79
N VAL A 64 5.88 6.16 -19.50
CA VAL A 64 5.23 7.17 -20.35
C VAL A 64 5.87 7.17 -21.74
N SER A 65 7.21 7.10 -21.81
CA SER A 65 7.96 7.03 -23.08
C SER A 65 7.66 5.76 -23.91
N LEU A 66 7.23 4.67 -23.27
CA LEU A 66 6.77 3.45 -23.96
C LEU A 66 5.32 3.56 -24.47
N GLY A 67 4.62 4.67 -24.19
CA GLY A 67 3.23 4.88 -24.59
C GLY A 67 2.22 4.00 -23.85
N VAL A 68 2.58 3.54 -22.64
CA VAL A 68 1.73 2.71 -21.78
C VAL A 68 1.03 3.51 -20.67
N SER A 69 1.09 4.84 -20.70
CA SER A 69 0.31 5.66 -19.78
C SER A 69 -1.07 6.03 -20.33
N HIS A 70 -1.86 6.70 -19.48
CA HIS A 70 -3.24 7.11 -19.75
C HIS A 70 -3.51 8.52 -19.19
N PRO A 71 -4.25 9.40 -19.91
CA PRO A 71 -4.47 10.79 -19.49
C PRO A 71 -4.99 10.94 -18.05
N LYS A 72 -5.93 10.08 -17.63
CA LYS A 72 -6.47 10.09 -16.26
C LYS A 72 -5.40 9.78 -15.20
N ILE A 73 -4.44 8.89 -15.49
CA ILE A 73 -3.36 8.56 -14.56
C ILE A 73 -2.29 9.66 -14.57
N GLU A 74 -1.96 10.21 -15.75
CA GLU A 74 -1.04 11.36 -15.84
C GLU A 74 -1.60 12.58 -15.08
N ARG A 75 -2.92 12.77 -15.09
CA ARG A 75 -3.59 13.77 -14.26
C ARG A 75 -3.36 13.52 -12.77
N THR A 76 -3.53 12.28 -12.31
CA THR A 76 -3.20 11.89 -10.92
C THR A 76 -1.75 12.20 -10.55
N CYS A 77 -0.80 11.79 -11.40
CA CYS A 77 0.62 12.05 -11.18
C CYS A 77 0.90 13.55 -11.10
N ALA A 78 0.36 14.34 -12.03
CA ALA A 78 0.51 15.80 -12.04
C ALA A 78 -0.07 16.48 -10.79
N LEU A 79 -1.18 15.97 -10.24
CA LEU A 79 -1.75 16.49 -8.99
C LEU A 79 -0.86 16.21 -7.79
N VAL A 80 -0.34 14.98 -7.69
CA VAL A 80 0.56 14.59 -6.60
C VAL A 80 1.87 15.39 -6.67
N ASP A 81 2.44 15.53 -7.87
CA ASP A 81 3.66 16.29 -8.11
C ASP A 81 3.45 17.78 -7.82
N GLY A 82 2.32 18.36 -8.27
CA GLY A 82 1.99 19.77 -8.08
C GLY A 82 1.80 20.17 -6.61
N LEU A 83 1.33 19.25 -5.77
CA LEU A 83 1.18 19.46 -4.32
C LEU A 83 2.46 19.08 -3.53
N ASP A 84 3.46 18.50 -4.20
CA ASP A 84 4.69 17.97 -3.61
C ASP A 84 4.44 16.91 -2.53
N VAL A 85 3.46 16.03 -2.76
CA VAL A 85 2.95 15.08 -1.75
C VAL A 85 3.74 13.76 -1.74
N GLY A 86 4.23 13.33 -2.90
CA GLY A 86 4.87 12.03 -3.06
C GLY A 86 5.45 11.82 -4.44
N TRP A 87 5.98 10.62 -4.66
CA TRP A 87 6.41 10.14 -5.98
C TRP A 87 5.42 9.11 -6.50
N THR A 88 5.07 9.22 -7.78
CA THR A 88 4.02 8.39 -8.38
C THR A 88 4.53 7.52 -9.52
N LYS A 89 3.97 6.33 -9.65
CA LYS A 89 4.09 5.54 -10.88
C LYS A 89 2.81 4.75 -11.16
N ILE A 90 2.57 4.47 -12.44
CA ILE A 90 1.55 3.52 -12.85
C ILE A 90 1.89 2.10 -12.34
N THR A 91 0.85 1.30 -12.10
CA THR A 91 0.98 -0.12 -11.76
C THR A 91 0.09 -0.98 -12.63
N GLY A 92 0.55 -2.20 -12.95
CA GLY A 92 -0.13 -3.10 -13.87
C GLY A 92 0.05 -2.71 -15.34
N ALA A 93 -0.89 -3.15 -16.19
CA ALA A 93 -0.80 -2.99 -17.65
C ALA A 93 -0.97 -1.55 -18.16
N GLY A 94 -1.39 -0.62 -17.28
CA GLY A 94 -1.80 0.74 -17.60
C GLY A 94 -3.11 0.81 -18.42
N GLY A 95 -3.80 1.94 -18.36
CA GLY A 95 -4.66 2.54 -19.41
C GLY A 95 -5.80 1.76 -20.09
N GLY A 96 -6.17 0.56 -19.64
CA GLY A 96 -7.37 -0.15 -20.10
C GLY A 96 -8.45 -0.17 -19.04
N GLY A 97 -9.27 0.89 -18.93
CA GLY A 97 -10.53 0.90 -18.16
C GLY A 97 -10.43 0.90 -16.62
N GLY A 98 -9.27 0.64 -16.02
CA GLY A 98 -9.10 0.59 -14.56
C GLY A 98 -7.65 0.37 -14.13
N GLY A 99 -6.80 1.37 -14.35
CA GLY A 99 -5.40 1.33 -13.91
C GLY A 99 -5.23 1.98 -12.54
N CYS A 100 -4.39 1.39 -11.70
CA CYS A 100 -4.01 1.99 -10.42
C CYS A 100 -2.65 2.71 -10.55
N ALA A 101 -2.53 3.84 -9.85
CA ALA A 101 -1.23 4.45 -9.58
C ALA A 101 -0.84 4.15 -8.13
N ILE A 102 0.45 3.98 -7.87
CA ILE A 102 0.96 4.01 -6.51
C ILE A 102 1.57 5.36 -6.24
N VAL A 103 1.35 5.85 -5.02
CA VAL A 103 1.94 7.08 -4.51
C VAL A 103 2.80 6.73 -3.29
N MET A 104 4.11 6.94 -3.39
CA MET A 104 4.98 6.88 -2.23
C MET A 104 4.99 8.25 -1.56
N LEU A 105 4.34 8.36 -0.40
CA LEU A 105 4.27 9.62 0.36
C LEU A 105 5.64 10.04 0.86
N LYS A 106 5.93 11.34 0.77
CA LYS A 106 7.15 11.90 1.36
C LYS A 106 7.10 11.81 2.90
N PRO A 107 8.23 11.64 3.60
CA PRO A 107 8.26 11.46 5.06
C PRO A 107 7.59 12.60 5.85
N GLN A 108 7.71 13.85 5.39
CA GLN A 108 7.06 15.02 5.99
C GLN A 108 5.53 15.03 5.85
N ILE A 109 5.00 14.24 4.91
CA ILE A 109 3.58 14.07 4.68
C ILE A 109 3.04 12.91 5.54
N GLY A 110 3.71 11.76 5.49
CA GLY A 110 3.30 10.56 6.24
C GLY A 110 3.34 10.71 7.76
N THR A 111 4.20 11.59 8.29
CA THR A 111 4.28 11.85 9.74
C THR A 111 3.05 12.57 10.29
N VAL A 112 2.44 13.46 9.50
CA VAL A 112 1.33 14.30 9.97
C VAL A 112 0.04 13.50 10.13
N ARG A 113 -0.22 12.51 9.26
CA ARG A 113 -1.39 11.62 9.37
C ARG A 113 -1.35 10.69 10.57
N LYS A 114 -0.17 10.14 10.92
CA LYS A 114 -0.04 9.27 12.11
C LYS A 114 -0.45 10.01 13.39
N ASN A 115 -0.17 11.30 13.47
CA ASN A 115 -0.54 12.12 14.62
C ASN A 115 -2.05 12.44 14.62
N GLN A 116 -2.69 12.53 13.44
CA GLN A 116 -4.14 12.72 13.32
C GLN A 116 -4.95 11.44 13.61
N SER A 117 -4.42 10.24 13.34
CA SER A 117 -5.11 8.98 13.69
C SER A 117 -5.10 8.67 15.19
N VAL A 118 -4.17 9.25 15.97
CA VAL A 118 -4.10 9.07 17.44
C VAL A 118 -5.06 10.01 18.18
N VAL A 119 -5.41 11.17 17.61
CA VAL A 119 -6.34 12.15 18.23
C VAL A 119 -7.82 11.84 18.03
N SER A 120 -8.18 10.69 17.44
CA SER A 120 -9.57 10.23 17.37
C SER A 120 -10.12 9.66 18.69
N ALA A 121 -9.38 9.77 19.79
CA ALA A 121 -9.86 9.45 21.14
C ALA A 121 -9.66 10.65 22.09
N GLY A 122 -10.34 11.76 21.80
CA GLY A 122 -10.58 12.87 22.72
C GLY A 122 -9.37 13.77 23.01
N VAL A 123 -9.34 14.98 22.44
CA VAL A 123 -9.72 16.25 23.06
C VAL A 123 -9.86 17.25 21.91
N ALA A 124 -11.03 17.87 21.76
CA ALA A 124 -11.19 19.03 20.90
C ALA A 124 -10.79 20.27 21.72
N ASP A 125 -9.52 20.69 21.65
CA ASP A 125 -9.18 22.10 21.79
C ASP A 125 -7.74 22.40 21.35
N GLU A 126 -7.57 23.57 20.73
CA GLU A 126 -6.31 24.24 20.39
C GLU A 126 -5.41 23.63 19.29
N LEU A 127 -5.89 23.66 18.04
CA LEU A 127 -5.00 23.89 16.90
C LEU A 127 -5.10 25.37 16.50
N GLY A 128 -4.03 26.13 16.78
CA GLY A 128 -3.86 27.49 16.28
C GLY A 128 -3.98 27.56 14.75
N PRO A 129 -4.09 28.78 14.17
CA PRO A 129 -4.37 28.95 12.75
C PRO A 129 -3.33 28.18 11.92
N ALA A 130 -3.79 27.15 11.21
CA ALA A 130 -2.95 26.32 10.39
C ALA A 130 -2.29 27.20 9.32
N GLU A 131 -0.96 27.25 9.32
CA GLU A 131 -0.18 27.84 8.24
C GLU A 131 -0.69 27.29 6.89
N PRO A 132 -0.93 28.15 5.88
CA PRO A 132 -1.66 27.81 4.64
C PRO A 132 -0.94 26.80 3.72
N ASN A 133 0.08 26.09 4.21
CA ASN A 133 0.88 25.13 3.46
C ASN A 133 1.31 23.92 4.32
N SER A 134 0.51 23.56 5.33
CA SER A 134 0.79 22.38 6.16
C SER A 134 0.69 21.08 5.35
N SER A 135 1.51 20.08 5.67
CA SER A 135 1.47 18.76 5.04
C SER A 135 0.09 18.08 5.11
N ALA A 136 -0.68 18.34 6.18
CA ALA A 136 -2.05 17.85 6.32
C ALA A 136 -2.98 18.46 5.26
N GLN A 137 -2.88 19.78 5.07
CA GLN A 137 -3.71 20.50 4.10
C GLN A 137 -3.45 19.98 2.68
N LYS A 138 -2.19 19.76 2.31
CA LYS A 138 -1.81 19.19 1.01
C LYS A 138 -2.43 17.82 0.74
N LEU A 139 -2.51 16.96 1.76
CA LEU A 139 -3.15 15.64 1.63
C LEU A 139 -4.66 15.75 1.48
N LEU A 140 -5.31 16.63 2.25
CA LEU A 140 -6.75 16.87 2.15
C LEU A 140 -7.12 17.47 0.79
N ASP A 141 -6.32 18.41 0.28
CA ASP A 141 -6.50 18.97 -1.05
C ASP A 141 -6.30 17.91 -2.13
N LEU A 142 -5.30 17.04 -1.99
CA LEU A 142 -5.10 15.91 -2.91
C LEU A 142 -6.32 14.98 -2.90
N GLU A 143 -6.82 14.58 -1.73
CA GLU A 143 -8.02 13.73 -1.62
C GLU A 143 -9.23 14.34 -2.32
N ARG A 144 -9.50 15.63 -2.09
CA ARG A 144 -10.58 16.34 -2.76
C ARG A 144 -10.40 16.34 -4.27
N MET A 145 -9.21 16.71 -4.75
CA MET A 145 -8.92 16.79 -6.19
C MET A 145 -9.00 15.41 -6.88
N LEU A 146 -8.60 14.33 -6.20
CA LEU A 146 -8.75 12.97 -6.71
C LEU A 146 -10.22 12.52 -6.75
N ALA A 147 -10.99 12.85 -5.71
CA ALA A 147 -12.42 12.54 -5.66
C ALA A 147 -13.20 13.28 -6.77
N ASP A 148 -12.87 14.54 -7.05
CA ASP A 148 -13.45 15.32 -8.15
C ASP A 148 -13.19 14.69 -9.52
N GLU A 149 -12.03 14.05 -9.70
CA GLU A 149 -11.66 13.30 -10.90
C GLU A 149 -12.25 11.87 -10.91
N GLY A 150 -13.04 11.50 -9.88
CA GLY A 150 -13.62 10.17 -9.69
C GLY A 150 -12.54 9.10 -9.56
N ILE A 151 -11.51 9.37 -8.75
CA ILE A 151 -10.42 8.46 -8.42
C ILE A 151 -10.52 8.14 -6.93
N GLU A 152 -10.57 6.84 -6.61
CA GLU A 152 -10.54 6.35 -5.25
C GLU A 152 -9.08 6.27 -4.76
N MET A 153 -8.84 6.75 -3.54
CA MET A 153 -7.55 6.64 -2.88
C MET A 153 -7.62 5.63 -1.73
N VAL A 154 -6.72 4.65 -1.74
CA VAL A 154 -6.58 3.68 -0.66
C VAL A 154 -5.16 3.77 -0.11
N GLU A 155 -5.05 4.04 1.18
CA GLU A 155 -3.77 3.99 1.88
C GLU A 155 -3.46 2.56 2.32
N THR A 156 -2.26 2.08 2.00
CA THR A 156 -1.81 0.74 2.37
C THR A 156 -0.30 0.70 2.61
N LYS A 157 0.18 -0.36 3.26
CA LYS A 157 1.60 -0.64 3.41
C LYS A 157 1.99 -1.76 2.46
N LEU A 158 3.09 -1.55 1.74
CA LEU A 158 3.67 -2.56 0.86
C LEU A 158 4.50 -3.57 1.68
N ALA A 159 4.69 -4.76 1.12
CA ALA A 159 5.40 -5.88 1.75
C ALA A 159 4.73 -6.38 3.04
N GLY A 160 3.43 -6.69 2.98
CA GLY A 160 2.78 -7.46 4.03
C GLY A 160 3.47 -8.82 4.23
N ASP A 161 3.42 -9.35 5.45
CA ASP A 161 4.11 -10.57 5.88
C ASP A 161 3.57 -11.87 5.24
N GLY A 162 2.71 -11.78 4.23
CA GLY A 162 2.14 -12.93 3.51
C GLY A 162 0.80 -13.38 4.10
N VAL A 163 0.63 -14.69 4.28
CA VAL A 163 -0.59 -15.26 4.86
C VAL A 163 -0.57 -15.04 6.37
N GLY A 164 -1.61 -14.34 6.86
CA GLY A 164 -1.82 -14.11 8.28
C GLY A 164 -3.17 -14.60 8.75
N VAL A 165 -3.23 -15.06 9.99
CA VAL A 165 -4.47 -15.38 10.70
C VAL A 165 -4.71 -14.30 11.74
N LEU A 166 -5.96 -13.86 11.84
CA LEU A 166 -6.39 -12.89 12.85
C LEU A 166 -6.38 -13.58 14.22
N TRP A 167 -5.55 -13.07 15.13
CA TRP A 167 -5.28 -13.64 16.44
C TRP A 167 -6.00 -12.85 17.56
N PRO A 168 -6.44 -13.52 18.64
CA PRO A 168 -6.51 -14.96 18.77
C PRO A 168 -7.71 -15.51 17.98
N ALA A 169 -7.49 -16.58 17.21
CA ALA A 169 -8.54 -17.34 16.56
C ALA A 169 -9.16 -18.28 17.59
N VAL A 170 -9.76 -17.72 18.65
CA VAL A 170 -10.37 -18.50 19.72
C VAL A 170 -11.74 -18.96 19.24
N LEU A 171 -11.91 -20.27 19.12
CA LEU A 171 -13.23 -20.87 19.12
C LEU A 171 -13.76 -20.79 20.56
N CYS A 172 -14.77 -19.96 20.81
CA CYS A 172 -15.62 -20.16 21.98
C CYS A 172 -16.43 -21.43 21.73
N ASN A 173 -15.97 -22.57 22.23
CA ASN A 173 -16.82 -23.75 22.30
C ASN A 173 -18.06 -23.39 23.15
N ALA A 174 -19.24 -23.85 22.74
CA ALA A 174 -20.53 -23.60 23.40
C ALA A 174 -20.60 -24.07 24.88
N SER A 175 -19.52 -24.64 25.40
CA SER A 175 -19.33 -25.10 26.78
C SER A 175 -18.60 -24.10 27.68
N GLY A 176 -18.24 -22.90 27.20
CA GLY A 176 -17.69 -21.83 28.05
C GLY A 176 -16.32 -22.13 28.68
N ALA A 177 -15.62 -23.15 28.19
CA ALA A 177 -14.22 -23.37 28.52
C ALA A 177 -13.37 -22.52 27.57
N GLU A 178 -12.56 -21.62 28.13
CA GLU A 178 -11.45 -20.97 27.43
C GLU A 178 -10.57 -22.06 26.82
N GLY A 179 -10.76 -22.29 25.52
CA GLY A 179 -10.02 -23.29 24.76
C GLY A 179 -8.80 -22.63 24.16
N ASP A 180 -7.63 -22.95 24.69
CA ASP A 180 -6.30 -22.68 24.14
C ASP A 180 -6.06 -23.45 22.82
N PHE A 181 -6.97 -23.36 21.85
CA PHE A 181 -6.75 -23.93 20.52
C PHE A 181 -5.93 -22.94 19.68
N GLU A 182 -4.61 -23.13 19.69
CA GLU A 182 -3.76 -22.49 18.70
C GLU A 182 -4.09 -23.05 17.31
N VAL A 183 -4.56 -22.18 16.41
CA VAL A 183 -4.59 -22.51 14.99
C VAL A 183 -3.15 -22.56 14.47
N ASP A 184 -2.57 -23.76 14.45
CA ASP A 184 -1.27 -24.01 13.86
C ASP A 184 -1.34 -24.05 12.32
N GLN A 185 -0.18 -23.86 11.69
CA GLN A 185 -0.07 -23.82 10.23
C GLN A 185 -0.48 -25.16 9.59
N GLU A 186 -0.22 -26.28 10.26
CA GLU A 186 -0.55 -27.60 9.74
C GLU A 186 -2.06 -27.85 9.71
N SER A 187 -2.78 -27.41 10.74
CA SER A 187 -4.24 -27.49 10.83
C SER A 187 -4.87 -26.67 9.73
N PHE A 188 -4.39 -25.45 9.49
CA PHE A 188 -4.89 -24.62 8.38
C PHE A 188 -4.63 -25.26 7.00
N LEU A 189 -3.44 -25.82 6.76
CA LEU A 189 -3.08 -26.43 5.49
C LEU A 189 -3.79 -27.77 5.21
N ARG A 190 -4.26 -28.46 6.25
CA ARG A 190 -5.00 -29.73 6.12
C ARG A 190 -6.47 -29.55 5.78
N LEU A 191 -7.03 -28.35 5.93
CA LEU A 191 -8.43 -28.11 5.63
C LEU A 191 -8.68 -28.01 4.13
N GLU A 192 -9.63 -28.81 3.64
CA GLU A 192 -10.13 -28.72 2.28
C GLU A 192 -11.43 -27.91 2.25
N GLY A 193 -11.43 -26.84 1.46
CA GLY A 193 -12.63 -26.03 1.22
C GLY A 193 -12.72 -24.76 2.08
N LYS A 194 -13.40 -23.77 1.51
CA LYS A 194 -13.55 -22.42 2.08
C LYS A 194 -14.30 -22.42 3.42
N GLU A 195 -15.38 -23.20 3.51
CA GLU A 195 -16.25 -23.26 4.69
C GLU A 195 -15.49 -23.76 5.93
N ALA A 196 -14.67 -24.80 5.77
CA ALA A 196 -13.85 -25.34 6.85
C ALA A 196 -12.83 -24.32 7.38
N ILE A 197 -12.25 -23.50 6.49
CA ILE A 197 -11.33 -22.43 6.88
C ILE A 197 -12.07 -21.31 7.63
N GLU A 198 -13.26 -20.93 7.16
CA GLU A 198 -14.08 -19.89 7.80
C GLU A 198 -14.54 -20.29 9.20
N ASP A 199 -14.86 -21.58 9.39
CA ASP A 199 -15.18 -22.16 10.69
C ASP A 199 -13.96 -22.18 11.61
N LEU A 200 -12.79 -22.59 11.12
CA LEU A 200 -11.55 -22.61 11.91
C LEU A 200 -11.11 -21.20 12.36
N VAL A 201 -11.30 -20.20 11.51
CA VAL A 201 -10.89 -18.81 11.78
C VAL A 201 -11.99 -18.01 12.52
N GLY A 202 -13.18 -18.59 12.69
CA GLY A 202 -14.27 -17.99 13.47
C GLY A 202 -14.88 -16.75 12.82
N ILE A 203 -14.92 -16.68 11.49
CA ILE A 203 -15.40 -15.50 10.75
C ILE A 203 -16.91 -15.29 10.92
N ASN A 204 -17.69 -16.36 11.17
CA ASN A 204 -19.15 -16.34 11.29
C ASN A 204 -19.69 -16.58 12.70
N VAL A 205 -18.86 -16.54 13.75
CA VAL A 205 -19.35 -16.73 15.12
C VAL A 205 -20.03 -15.45 15.61
N VAL A 206 -21.36 -15.46 15.63
CA VAL A 206 -22.16 -14.49 16.41
C VAL A 206 -21.94 -14.82 17.87
N ILE A 207 -21.17 -14.00 18.58
CA ILE A 207 -21.02 -14.12 20.04
C ILE A 207 -22.37 -13.72 20.67
N PRO A 208 -23.10 -14.63 21.31
CA PRO A 208 -24.37 -14.29 21.96
C PRO A 208 -24.07 -13.38 23.15
N ASP A 209 -24.85 -12.30 23.27
CA ASP A 209 -24.80 -11.25 24.29
C ASP A 209 -24.24 -11.70 25.65
N SER A 210 -22.97 -11.37 25.89
CA SER A 210 -22.42 -11.21 27.24
C SER A 210 -21.92 -9.77 27.36
N PRO A 211 -22.46 -8.97 28.29
CA PRO A 211 -22.04 -7.59 28.47
C PRO A 211 -20.62 -7.61 29.05
N GLY A 212 -19.60 -7.35 28.21
CA GLY A 212 -18.28 -6.98 28.73
C GLY A 212 -17.04 -7.45 27.98
N THR A 213 -17.10 -8.39 27.04
CA THR A 213 -15.88 -8.87 26.35
C THR A 213 -16.20 -9.27 24.92
N ALA A 214 -16.28 -8.28 24.02
CA ALA A 214 -16.00 -8.55 22.62
C ALA A 214 -14.59 -9.18 22.57
N GLY A 215 -14.50 -10.44 22.14
CA GLY A 215 -13.25 -11.21 22.13
C GLY A 215 -12.10 -10.35 21.59
N GLN A 216 -11.10 -10.12 22.44
CA GLN A 216 -10.04 -9.18 22.19
C GLN A 216 -9.16 -9.73 21.06
N ARG A 217 -9.44 -9.31 19.82
CA ARG A 217 -8.62 -9.63 18.65
C ARG A 217 -7.32 -8.83 18.78
N ASN A 218 -6.29 -9.49 19.30
CA ASN A 218 -5.02 -8.89 19.69
C ASN A 218 -4.09 -8.53 18.52
N GLY A 219 -4.33 -9.05 17.31
CA GLY A 219 -3.60 -8.63 16.10
C GLY A 219 -3.51 -9.68 15.01
N TRP A 220 -2.72 -9.44 13.97
CA TRP A 220 -2.43 -10.42 12.92
C TRP A 220 -1.21 -11.27 13.29
N ARG A 221 -1.32 -12.59 13.20
CA ARG A 221 -0.19 -13.53 13.29
C ARG A 221 0.13 -14.02 11.88
N PHE A 222 1.36 -13.82 11.42
CA PHE A 222 1.79 -14.20 10.07
C PHE A 222 2.66 -15.45 10.10
N TRP A 223 2.49 -16.33 9.11
CA TRP A 223 3.36 -17.49 8.94
C TRP A 223 4.44 -17.18 7.90
N ARG A 224 5.71 -17.32 8.30
CA ARG A 224 6.86 -17.21 7.39
C ARG A 224 7.32 -18.63 7.01
N ARG A 225 7.66 -18.83 5.73
CA ARG A 225 8.33 -20.05 5.25
C ARG A 225 9.80 -20.04 5.62
#